data_AF-A0A6P6W2P8-F1
#
_entry.id   AF-A0A6P6W2P8-F1
#
_cell.length_a   1.000
_cell.length_b   1.000
_cell.length_c   1.000
_cell.angle_alpha   90.00
_cell.angle_beta   90.00
_cell.angle_gamma   90.00
#
_symmetry.space_group_name_H-M   'P 1'
#
loop_
_entity.id
_entity.type
_entity.pdbx_description
1 polymer ?
#
loop_
_entity_poly.entity_id
_entity_poly.type
_entity_poly.pdbx_seq_one_letter_code
_entity_poly.pdbx_strand_id
1 'polypeptide(L)'
;MPPSALDRLASLHIDYPMLFELRNAATERVSHCGVLEFIAEEGMIYMPYWMMENLLLQEGDIVRVKNVTLPKGTYVKLQPHTKDFLEISNPKAILETTLRNFSCLTTGDSIMVAYNNKKYYIDIIETKPSNAISIIETDCEVDFAPPLDYKEPEKPTLSPASSNALGGPEAPENAQPKFNAFSGVGRRLDGKPMKYQPSPVSSSHTFSLQLILLQLIILF
;
A
#
# COMPACT_ATOMS: atom_id res chain seq x y z
N MET A 1 -23.26 -15.51 4.72
CA MET A 1 -24.01 -15.29 5.99
C MET A 1 -25.30 -16.12 5.98
N PRO A 2 -26.01 -16.33 7.11
CA PRO A 2 -27.25 -17.09 7.08
C PRO A 2 -28.43 -16.26 6.53
N PRO A 3 -29.44 -16.87 5.90
CA PRO A 3 -30.61 -16.18 5.37
C PRO A 3 -31.33 -15.30 6.41
N SER A 4 -31.41 -15.76 7.67
CA SER A 4 -32.05 -15.00 8.76
C SER A 4 -31.37 -13.67 9.07
N ALA A 5 -30.09 -13.50 8.72
CA ALA A 5 -29.42 -12.20 8.79
C ALA A 5 -29.98 -11.22 7.74
N LEU A 6 -30.30 -11.69 6.53
CA LEU A 6 -30.88 -10.85 5.48
C LEU A 6 -32.25 -10.31 5.87
N ASP A 7 -33.13 -11.15 6.42
CA ASP A 7 -34.46 -10.74 6.88
C ASP A 7 -34.37 -9.63 7.93
N ARG A 8 -33.39 -9.76 8.85
CA ARG A 8 -33.12 -8.74 9.86
C ARG A 8 -32.61 -7.44 9.24
N LEU A 9 -31.69 -7.51 8.28
CA LEU A 9 -31.17 -6.32 7.58
C LEU A 9 -32.27 -5.62 6.77
N ALA A 10 -33.15 -6.39 6.12
CA ALA A 10 -34.31 -5.86 5.40
C ALA A 10 -35.27 -5.13 6.33
N SER A 11 -35.54 -5.68 7.53
CA SER A 11 -36.38 -5.02 8.54
C SER A 11 -35.78 -3.69 9.03
N LEU A 12 -34.44 -3.59 9.04
CA LEU A 12 -33.71 -2.38 9.42
C LEU A 12 -33.60 -1.36 8.27
N HIS A 13 -34.17 -1.66 7.09
CA HIS A 13 -34.10 -0.81 5.90
C HIS A 13 -32.66 -0.44 5.52
N ILE A 14 -31.74 -1.40 5.62
CA ILE A 14 -30.34 -1.21 5.23
C ILE A 14 -30.22 -1.37 3.72
N ASP A 15 -29.94 -0.25 3.06
CA ASP A 15 -29.69 -0.22 1.62
C ASP A 15 -28.30 -0.76 1.28
N TYR A 16 -28.13 -1.19 0.02
CA TYR A 16 -26.84 -1.57 -0.51
C TYR A 16 -25.87 -0.36 -0.57
N PRO A 17 -24.58 -0.53 -0.26
CA PRO A 17 -23.88 -1.77 0.08
C PRO A 17 -23.99 -2.19 1.55
N MET A 18 -24.23 -3.49 1.78
CA MET A 18 -24.27 -4.08 3.12
C MET A 18 -22.86 -4.40 3.60
N LEU A 19 -22.32 -3.54 4.45
CA LEU A 19 -20.98 -3.67 5.03
C LEU A 19 -21.07 -4.05 6.51
N PHE A 20 -20.05 -4.78 6.97
CA PHE A 20 -19.99 -5.32 8.31
C PHE A 20 -18.62 -5.11 8.92
N GLU A 21 -18.63 -4.73 10.20
CA GLU A 21 -17.49 -4.77 11.09
C GLU A 21 -17.45 -6.16 11.74
N LEU A 22 -16.33 -6.85 11.55
CA LEU A 22 -16.01 -8.12 12.20
C LEU A 22 -15.04 -7.82 13.34
N ARG A 23 -15.44 -8.16 14.57
CA ARG A 23 -14.58 -8.03 15.75
C ARG A 23 -14.34 -9.38 16.39
N ASN A 24 -13.06 -9.72 16.53
CA ASN A 24 -12.62 -10.81 17.39
C ASN A 24 -12.56 -10.30 18.84
N ALA A 25 -13.34 -10.92 19.74
CA ALA A 25 -13.38 -10.52 21.14
C ALA A 25 -12.12 -10.94 21.92
N ALA A 26 -11.40 -11.97 21.47
CA ALA A 26 -10.22 -12.49 22.14
C ALA A 26 -8.96 -11.66 21.85
N THR A 27 -8.79 -11.23 20.60
CA THR A 27 -7.59 -10.49 20.15
C THR A 27 -7.82 -8.98 19.99
N GLU A 28 -9.06 -8.53 20.22
CA GLU A 28 -9.53 -7.16 19.96
C GLU A 28 -9.29 -6.64 18.55
N ARG A 29 -8.98 -7.54 17.59
CA ARG A 29 -8.83 -7.20 16.19
C ARG A 29 -10.18 -6.91 15.55
N VAL A 30 -10.17 -5.91 14.68
CA VAL A 30 -11.34 -5.45 13.94
C VAL A 30 -10.97 -5.40 12.46
N SER A 31 -11.83 -5.95 11.62
CA SER A 31 -11.71 -5.89 10.16
C SER A 31 -13.09 -5.61 9.57
N HIS A 32 -13.14 -5.13 8.33
CA HIS A 32 -14.38 -4.77 7.65
C HIS A 32 -14.56 -5.60 6.40
N CYS A 33 -15.77 -6.08 6.16
CA CYS A 33 -16.09 -6.90 5.01
C CYS A 33 -17.47 -6.59 4.45
N GLY A 34 -17.63 -6.85 3.15
CA GLY A 34 -18.95 -6.94 2.51
C GLY A 34 -19.53 -8.35 2.66
N VAL A 35 -20.82 -8.47 2.38
CA VAL A 35 -21.48 -9.78 2.19
C VAL A 35 -21.60 -10.08 0.70
N LEU A 36 -21.25 -11.31 0.32
CA LEU A 36 -21.48 -11.81 -1.05
C LEU A 36 -22.86 -12.46 -1.15
N GLU A 37 -23.11 -13.48 -0.32
CA GLU A 37 -24.34 -14.27 -0.35
C GLU A 37 -24.82 -14.70 1.04
N PHE A 38 -26.13 -14.97 1.13
CA PHE A 38 -26.82 -15.40 2.33
C PHE A 38 -27.21 -16.90 2.25
N ILE A 39 -26.22 -17.78 2.17
CA ILE A 39 -26.40 -19.24 2.01
C ILE A 39 -25.92 -20.09 3.20
N ALA A 40 -25.41 -19.47 4.26
CA ALA A 40 -24.82 -20.21 5.38
C ALA A 40 -25.88 -20.82 6.32
N GLU A 41 -25.51 -21.86 7.06
CA GLU A 41 -26.34 -22.42 8.13
C GLU A 41 -26.57 -21.39 9.25
N GLU A 42 -27.67 -21.53 9.97
CA GLU A 42 -27.99 -20.61 11.06
C GLU A 42 -26.91 -20.63 12.14
N GLY A 43 -26.50 -19.43 12.58
CA GLY A 43 -25.41 -19.26 13.52
C GLY A 43 -24.01 -19.36 12.93
N MET A 44 -23.87 -19.66 11.63
CA MET A 44 -22.57 -19.80 10.96
C MET A 44 -22.30 -18.66 9.96
N ILE A 45 -21.04 -18.25 9.86
CA ILE A 45 -20.56 -17.36 8.80
C ILE A 45 -19.36 -18.00 8.11
N TYR A 46 -19.35 -17.94 6.77
CA TYR A 46 -18.20 -18.33 5.98
C TYR A 46 -17.41 -17.08 5.62
N MET A 47 -16.10 -17.14 5.80
CA MET A 47 -15.17 -16.09 5.42
C MET A 47 -13.90 -16.72 4.82
N PRO A 48 -13.17 -15.98 3.97
CA PRO A 48 -11.92 -16.48 3.41
C PRO A 48 -10.86 -16.74 4.49
N TYR A 49 -9.99 -17.74 4.27
CA TYR A 49 -8.90 -18.06 5.20
C TYR A 49 -7.99 -16.87 5.52
N TRP A 50 -7.64 -16.04 4.53
CA TRP A 50 -6.79 -14.85 4.77
C TRP A 50 -7.44 -13.87 5.76
N MET A 51 -8.78 -13.78 5.78
CA MET A 51 -9.51 -12.93 6.71
C MET A 51 -9.53 -13.53 8.12
N MET A 52 -9.62 -14.85 8.22
CA MET A 52 -9.46 -15.57 9.50
C MET A 52 -8.06 -15.36 10.07
N GLU A 53 -7.02 -15.48 9.24
CA GLU A 53 -5.63 -15.21 9.64
C GLU A 53 -5.44 -13.77 10.12
N ASN A 54 -6.00 -12.79 9.39
CA ASN A 54 -5.90 -11.38 9.75
C ASN A 54 -6.58 -11.07 11.10
N LEU A 55 -7.72 -11.69 11.39
CA LEU A 55 -8.46 -11.59 12.66
C LEU A 55 -7.93 -12.53 13.74
N LEU A 56 -6.96 -13.40 13.43
CA LEU A 56 -6.44 -14.45 14.30
C LEU A 56 -7.56 -15.37 14.84
N LEU A 57 -8.38 -15.88 13.93
CA LEU A 57 -9.51 -16.77 14.20
C LEU A 57 -9.20 -18.21 13.81
N GLN A 58 -9.77 -19.15 14.56
CA GLN A 58 -9.82 -20.57 14.24
C GLN A 58 -11.24 -20.98 13.82
N GLU A 59 -11.36 -22.15 13.19
CA GLU A 59 -12.67 -22.72 12.85
C GLU A 59 -13.50 -22.95 14.12
N GLY A 60 -14.74 -22.45 14.12
CA GLY A 60 -15.63 -22.54 15.28
C GLY A 60 -15.52 -21.36 16.26
N ASP A 61 -14.60 -20.41 16.06
CA ASP A 61 -14.53 -19.22 16.89
C ASP A 61 -15.73 -18.30 16.69
N ILE A 62 -16.12 -17.61 17.77
CA ILE A 62 -17.24 -16.68 17.77
C ILE A 62 -16.74 -15.28 17.39
N VAL A 63 -17.26 -14.76 16.28
CA VAL A 63 -16.99 -13.40 15.80
C VAL A 63 -18.19 -12.50 16.05
N ARG A 64 -17.94 -11.27 16.52
CA ARG A 64 -18.98 -10.26 16.61
C ARG A 64 -19.12 -9.56 15.27
N VAL A 65 -20.29 -9.68 14.66
CA VAL A 65 -20.64 -9.02 13.41
C VAL A 65 -21.55 -7.84 13.70
N LYS A 66 -21.19 -6.66 13.20
CA LYS A 66 -22.01 -5.45 13.33
C LYS A 66 -22.17 -4.80 11.95
N ASN A 67 -23.39 -4.44 11.57
CA ASN A 67 -23.59 -3.65 10.36
C ASN A 67 -23.07 -2.22 10.56
N VAL A 68 -22.33 -1.72 9.58
CA VAL A 68 -21.75 -0.38 9.60
C VAL A 68 -21.82 0.24 8.21
N THR A 69 -21.94 1.56 8.13
CA THR A 69 -21.83 2.30 6.88
C THR A 69 -20.47 2.98 6.84
N LEU A 70 -19.66 2.66 5.84
CA LEU A 70 -18.33 3.23 5.67
C LEU A 70 -18.33 4.36 4.63
N PRO A 71 -17.53 5.42 4.84
CA PRO A 71 -17.36 6.45 3.83
C PRO A 71 -16.64 5.91 2.59
N LYS A 72 -16.90 6.53 1.45
CA LYS A 72 -16.19 6.23 0.20
C LYS A 72 -14.71 6.57 0.33
N GLY A 73 -13.86 5.62 -0.07
CA GLY A 73 -12.41 5.79 -0.10
C GLY A 73 -12.00 6.83 -1.12
N THR A 74 -10.98 7.61 -0.79
CA THR A 74 -10.36 8.56 -1.74
C THR A 74 -8.90 8.21 -1.99
N TYR A 75 -8.23 7.66 -0.98
CA TYR A 75 -6.83 7.31 -1.04
C TYR A 75 -6.56 6.06 -0.18
N VAL A 76 -5.70 5.19 -0.68
CA VAL A 76 -5.17 4.04 0.04
C VAL A 76 -3.69 3.86 -0.24
N LYS A 77 -2.92 3.60 0.82
CA LYS A 77 -1.51 3.26 0.76
C LYS A 77 -1.33 1.77 1.01
N LEU A 78 -0.81 1.08 0.01
CA LEU A 78 -0.62 -0.36 0.01
C LEU A 78 0.86 -0.71 0.08
N GLN A 79 1.19 -1.74 0.85
CA GLN A 79 2.56 -2.23 1.02
C GLN A 79 2.64 -3.72 0.69
N PRO A 80 3.21 -4.08 -0.47
CA PRO A 80 3.48 -5.48 -0.78
C PRO A 80 4.48 -6.08 0.22
N HIS A 81 4.29 -7.34 0.62
CA HIS A 81 5.26 -8.03 1.47
C HIS A 81 6.56 -8.34 0.71
N THR A 82 6.42 -8.85 -0.52
CA THR A 82 7.53 -9.30 -1.36
C THR A 82 7.76 -8.37 -2.54
N LYS A 83 9.02 -8.29 -2.99
CA LYS A 83 9.41 -7.53 -4.21
C LYS A 83 8.85 -8.17 -5.47
N ASP A 84 8.58 -9.47 -5.45
CA ASP A 84 8.00 -10.24 -6.55
C ASP A 84 6.74 -9.58 -7.13
N PHE A 85 5.91 -8.94 -6.29
CA PHE A 85 4.72 -8.23 -6.75
C PHE A 85 5.05 -7.01 -7.64
N LEU A 86 6.16 -6.31 -7.37
CA LEU A 86 6.63 -5.17 -8.16
C LEU A 86 7.29 -5.61 -9.48
N GLU A 87 7.79 -6.84 -9.55
CA GLU A 87 8.42 -7.40 -10.76
C GLU A 87 7.41 -7.90 -11.80
N ILE A 88 6.13 -7.97 -11.43
CA ILE A 88 5.06 -8.34 -12.38
C ILE A 88 4.95 -7.25 -13.46
N SER A 89 4.71 -7.64 -14.71
CA SER A 89 4.61 -6.71 -15.83
C SER A 89 3.53 -5.63 -15.63
N ASN A 90 2.40 -5.96 -14.99
CA ASN A 90 1.25 -5.08 -14.80
C ASN A 90 0.64 -5.22 -13.38
N PRO A 91 1.29 -4.69 -12.32
CA PRO A 91 0.82 -4.86 -10.95
C PRO A 91 -0.48 -4.08 -10.68
N LYS A 92 -0.67 -2.92 -11.34
CA LYS A 92 -1.87 -2.09 -11.21
C LYS A 92 -3.14 -2.81 -11.67
N ALA A 93 -3.10 -3.45 -12.84
CA ALA A 93 -4.27 -4.14 -13.40
C ALA A 93 -4.72 -5.33 -12.53
N ILE A 94 -3.76 -6.08 -11.97
CA ILE A 94 -4.03 -7.19 -11.06
C ILE A 94 -4.68 -6.65 -9.78
N LEU A 95 -4.15 -5.55 -9.26
CA LEU A 95 -4.67 -4.92 -8.06
C LEU A 95 -6.09 -4.40 -8.32
N GLU A 96 -6.35 -3.68 -9.41
CA GLU A 96 -7.69 -3.22 -9.78
C GLU A 96 -8.68 -4.37 -9.91
N THR A 97 -8.28 -5.44 -10.58
CA THR A 97 -9.12 -6.65 -10.74
C THR A 97 -9.43 -7.29 -9.40
N THR A 98 -8.42 -7.35 -8.53
CA THR A 98 -8.57 -7.94 -7.20
C THR A 98 -9.45 -7.06 -6.31
N LEU A 99 -9.16 -5.75 -6.23
CA LEU A 99 -9.91 -4.78 -5.44
C LEU A 99 -11.38 -4.66 -5.84
N ARG A 100 -11.75 -4.95 -7.10
CA ARG A 100 -13.17 -5.06 -7.51
C ARG A 100 -13.93 -6.15 -6.75
N ASN A 101 -13.26 -7.20 -6.29
CA ASN A 101 -13.86 -8.26 -5.49
C ASN A 101 -13.93 -7.90 -4.00
N PHE A 102 -13.34 -6.77 -3.59
CA PHE A 102 -13.37 -6.29 -2.22
C PHE A 102 -14.38 -5.14 -2.09
N SER A 103 -15.17 -5.17 -1.03
CA SER A 103 -16.15 -4.13 -0.73
C SER A 103 -15.57 -3.00 0.12
N CYS A 104 -14.57 -3.32 0.95
CA CYS A 104 -14.00 -2.43 1.95
C CYS A 104 -12.51 -2.71 2.14
N LEU A 105 -11.80 -1.70 2.65
CA LEU A 105 -10.42 -1.80 3.10
C LEU A 105 -10.31 -1.16 4.49
N THR A 106 -9.57 -1.80 5.39
CA THR A 106 -9.25 -1.26 6.72
C THR A 106 -7.74 -1.04 6.83
N THR A 107 -7.31 0.05 7.47
CA THR A 107 -5.91 0.23 7.86
C THR A 107 -5.46 -0.88 8.81
N GLY A 108 -4.28 -1.44 8.53
CA GLY A 108 -3.68 -2.51 9.31
C GLY A 108 -4.11 -3.91 8.88
N ASP A 109 -5.06 -4.04 7.95
CA ASP A 109 -5.45 -5.34 7.39
C ASP A 109 -4.47 -5.77 6.29
N SER A 110 -4.24 -7.08 6.19
CA SER A 110 -3.50 -7.72 5.11
C SER A 110 -4.47 -8.38 4.13
N ILE A 111 -4.43 -7.98 2.86
CA ILE A 111 -5.22 -8.60 1.79
C ILE A 111 -4.37 -9.59 0.99
N MET A 112 -5.01 -10.68 0.56
CA MET A 112 -4.38 -11.69 -0.29
C MET A 112 -4.78 -11.48 -1.75
N VAL A 113 -3.79 -11.31 -2.62
CA VAL A 113 -3.92 -11.19 -4.07
C VAL A 113 -3.40 -12.46 -4.74
N ALA A 114 -4.25 -13.16 -5.47
CA ALA A 114 -3.86 -14.37 -6.20
C ALA A 114 -3.53 -14.02 -7.67
N TYR A 115 -2.30 -14.29 -8.10
CA TYR A 115 -1.87 -14.08 -9.49
C TYR A 115 -0.89 -15.16 -9.95
N ASN A 116 -1.14 -15.72 -11.13
CA ASN A 116 -0.31 -16.77 -11.74
C ASN A 116 0.01 -17.94 -10.78
N ASN A 117 -1.03 -18.44 -10.10
CA ASN A 117 -0.96 -19.50 -9.08
C ASN A 117 -0.09 -19.16 -7.85
N LYS A 118 0.33 -17.91 -7.69
CA LYS A 118 1.03 -17.40 -6.50
C LYS A 118 0.11 -16.49 -5.70
N LYS A 119 0.22 -16.57 -4.38
CA LYS A 119 -0.46 -15.69 -3.43
C LYS A 119 0.51 -14.60 -3.01
N TYR A 120 0.12 -13.36 -3.19
CA TYR A 120 0.83 -12.16 -2.74
C TYR A 120 0.04 -11.53 -1.62
N TYR A 121 0.72 -11.18 -0.53
CA TYR A 121 0.11 -10.46 0.58
C TYR A 121 0.49 -8.99 0.51
N ILE A 122 -0.51 -8.14 0.72
CA ILE A 122 -0.38 -6.68 0.66
C ILE A 122 -1.02 -6.11 1.92
N ASP A 123 -0.24 -5.33 2.67
CA ASP A 123 -0.73 -4.63 3.86
C ASP A 123 -1.30 -3.28 3.48
N ILE A 124 -2.37 -2.91 4.15
CA ILE A 124 -2.99 -1.60 4.03
C ILE A 124 -2.39 -0.72 5.13
N ILE A 125 -1.48 0.18 4.77
CA ILE A 125 -0.84 1.07 5.76
C ILE A 125 -1.79 2.20 6.16
N GLU A 126 -2.44 2.82 5.17
CA GLU A 126 -3.20 4.05 5.36
C GLU A 126 -4.39 4.09 4.42
N THR A 127 -5.53 4.60 4.90
CA THR A 127 -6.75 4.83 4.12
C THR A 127 -7.32 6.20 4.48
N LYS A 128 -7.98 6.85 3.52
CA LYS A 128 -8.67 8.15 3.71
C LYS A 128 -10.07 8.11 3.11
N PRO A 129 -11.07 8.73 3.76
CA PRO A 129 -10.95 9.70 4.88
C PRO A 129 -10.96 9.08 6.29
N SER A 130 -11.24 7.79 6.41
CA SER A 130 -11.34 7.05 7.68
C SER A 130 -10.45 5.82 7.63
N ASN A 131 -10.19 5.21 8.79
CA ASN A 131 -9.43 3.96 8.89
C ASN A 131 -10.09 2.81 8.14
N ALA A 132 -11.42 2.81 8.04
CA ALA A 132 -12.20 1.86 7.26
C ALA A 132 -12.94 2.61 6.16
N ILE A 133 -12.74 2.18 4.92
CA ILE A 133 -13.31 2.81 3.73
C ILE A 133 -14.04 1.79 2.86
N SER A 134 -15.08 2.23 2.16
CA SER A 134 -15.70 1.47 1.09
C SER A 134 -15.07 1.84 -0.26
N ILE A 135 -14.75 0.82 -1.06
CA ILE A 135 -14.16 0.97 -2.40
C ILE A 135 -15.14 0.57 -3.51
N ILE A 136 -16.41 0.37 -3.17
CA ILE A 136 -17.44 0.01 -4.14
C ILE A 136 -17.74 1.23 -5.02
N GLU A 137 -17.66 1.03 -6.34
CA GLU A 137 -17.99 2.05 -7.35
C GLU A 137 -17.35 3.41 -7.07
N THR A 138 -16.10 3.40 -6.62
CA THR A 138 -15.39 4.61 -6.23
C THR A 138 -13.98 4.59 -6.77
N ASP A 139 -13.56 5.71 -7.35
CA ASP A 139 -12.17 5.92 -7.77
C ASP A 139 -11.31 6.24 -6.55
N CYS A 140 -10.52 5.27 -6.12
CA CYS A 140 -9.57 5.44 -5.02
C CYS A 140 -8.15 5.59 -5.57
N GLU A 141 -7.42 6.62 -5.14
CA GLU A 141 -6.01 6.75 -5.43
C GLU A 141 -5.22 5.66 -4.67
N VAL A 142 -4.39 4.91 -5.39
CA VAL A 142 -3.55 3.86 -4.81
C VAL A 142 -2.09 4.30 -4.86
N ASP A 143 -1.46 4.40 -3.69
CA ASP A 143 -0.02 4.60 -3.53
C ASP A 143 0.66 3.31 -3.04
N PHE A 144 1.90 3.07 -3.50
CA PHE A 144 2.68 1.90 -3.11
C PHE A 144 3.83 2.30 -2.20
N ALA A 145 3.83 1.73 -0.99
CA ALA A 145 4.95 1.83 -0.07
C ALA A 145 6.07 0.82 -0.43
N PRO A 146 7.32 1.09 -0.03
CA PRO A 146 8.42 0.14 -0.18
C PRO A 146 8.09 -1.21 0.48
N PRO A 147 8.40 -2.37 -0.15
CA PRO A 147 8.10 -3.67 0.43
C PRO A 147 8.81 -3.94 1.75
N LEU A 148 8.18 -4.75 2.61
CA LEU A 148 8.76 -5.16 3.91
C LEU A 148 10.04 -5.97 3.75
N ASP A 149 10.17 -6.76 2.67
CA ASP A 149 11.38 -7.53 2.36
C ASP A 149 12.46 -6.69 1.64
N TYR A 150 12.43 -5.36 1.76
CA TYR A 150 13.52 -4.52 1.32
C TYR A 150 14.73 -4.68 2.24
N LYS A 151 15.56 -5.69 1.95
CA LYS A 151 16.97 -5.65 2.31
C LYS A 151 17.63 -4.59 1.43
N GLU A 152 18.03 -3.48 2.04
CA GLU A 152 18.96 -2.55 1.42
C GLU A 152 20.19 -3.39 1.02
N PRO A 153 20.53 -3.47 -0.28
CA PRO A 153 21.73 -4.20 -0.67
C PRO A 153 22.88 -3.54 0.09
N GLU A 154 23.55 -4.32 0.94
CA GLU A 154 24.78 -3.86 1.58
C GLU A 154 25.63 -3.30 0.45
N LYS A 155 25.84 -1.97 0.44
CA LYS A 155 26.85 -1.37 -0.42
C LYS A 155 28.07 -2.25 -0.19
N PRO A 156 28.68 -2.87 -1.22
CA PRO A 156 29.90 -3.61 -1.01
C PRO A 156 30.81 -2.67 -0.26
N THR A 157 31.03 -2.98 1.02
CA THR A 157 31.97 -2.21 1.84
C THR A 157 33.27 -2.46 1.13
N LEU A 158 33.68 -1.49 0.32
CA LEU A 158 35.06 -1.31 -0.07
C LEU A 158 35.79 -1.21 1.25
N SER A 159 36.27 -2.36 1.71
CA SER A 159 37.16 -2.49 2.84
C SER A 159 38.30 -1.50 2.60
N PRO A 160 38.52 -0.54 3.50
CA PRO A 160 39.75 0.25 3.43
C PRO A 160 40.88 -0.66 3.91
N ALA A 161 41.43 -1.48 3.02
CA ALA A 161 42.86 -1.77 3.10
C ALA A 161 43.53 -0.47 2.64
N SER A 162 44.12 0.34 3.50
CA SER A 162 45.40 0.13 4.22
C SER A 162 45.81 1.55 4.68
N SER A 163 46.78 1.88 5.53
CA SER A 163 47.98 1.24 6.05
C SER A 163 48.53 2.20 7.13
N ASN A 164 49.06 1.66 8.23
CA ASN A 164 50.16 2.35 8.92
C ASN A 164 51.42 2.17 8.05
N ALA A 165 52.08 3.30 7.77
CA ALA A 165 53.41 3.52 7.19
C ALA A 165 54.21 2.29 6.69
N LEU A 166 54.53 2.27 5.38
CA LEU A 166 55.57 1.39 4.84
C LEU A 166 56.97 1.84 5.30
N GLY A 167 57.69 0.92 5.94
CA GLY A 167 59.08 0.71 5.58
C GLY A 167 59.16 -0.09 4.28
N GLY A 168 59.17 0.62 3.14
CA GLY A 168 59.59 0.20 1.79
C GLY A 168 58.70 -0.79 1.00
N PRO A 169 58.91 -0.89 -0.32
CA PRO A 169 58.69 0.13 -1.36
C PRO A 169 57.27 -0.01 -1.97
N GLU A 170 56.75 1.06 -2.59
CA GLU A 170 55.93 1.06 -3.82
C GLU A 170 55.06 2.33 -3.93
N ALA A 171 55.06 2.91 -5.14
CA ALA A 171 54.30 4.08 -5.53
C ALA A 171 52.78 3.78 -5.56
N PRO A 172 51.93 4.81 -5.46
CA PRO A 172 50.93 4.91 -6.51
C PRO A 172 50.58 6.34 -6.94
N GLU A 173 50.40 6.42 -8.25
CA GLU A 173 49.70 7.45 -8.99
C GLU A 173 48.17 7.31 -8.86
N ASN A 174 47.52 8.41 -9.26
CA ASN A 174 46.24 8.50 -9.96
C ASN A 174 44.91 8.58 -9.19
N ALA A 175 44.50 9.84 -9.06
CA ALA A 175 43.16 10.32 -8.86
C ALA A 175 42.15 9.81 -9.91
N GLN A 176 40.88 9.74 -9.52
CA GLN A 176 39.77 9.98 -10.44
C GLN A 176 38.81 11.05 -9.88
N PRO A 177 38.21 11.87 -10.76
CA PRO A 177 37.89 13.24 -10.45
C PRO A 177 36.49 13.37 -9.83
N LYS A 178 36.39 14.12 -8.74
CA LYS A 178 35.11 14.72 -8.32
C LYS A 178 34.75 15.80 -9.33
N PHE A 179 33.64 15.62 -10.03
CA PHE A 179 33.05 16.69 -10.84
C PHE A 179 32.54 17.79 -9.90
N ASN A 180 33.32 18.85 -9.74
CA ASN A 180 32.87 20.08 -9.09
C ASN A 180 32.30 21.00 -10.17
N ALA A 181 30.97 21.11 -10.23
CA ALA A 181 30.32 22.17 -10.99
C ALA A 181 30.78 23.54 -10.45
N PHE A 182 31.12 24.48 -11.35
CA PHE A 182 31.66 25.82 -11.10
C PHE A 182 31.39 26.38 -9.69
N SER A 183 32.33 26.17 -8.77
CA SER A 183 32.30 26.76 -7.42
C SER A 183 33.01 28.12 -7.37
N GLY A 184 32.92 28.88 -8.47
CA GLY A 184 33.47 30.22 -8.53
C GLY A 184 32.60 31.20 -7.75
N VAL A 185 33.15 31.83 -6.71
CA VAL A 185 32.48 32.95 -6.04
C VAL A 185 32.62 34.18 -6.93
N GLY A 186 31.52 34.64 -7.53
CA GLY A 186 31.51 35.86 -8.35
C GLY A 186 31.93 37.09 -7.53
N ARG A 187 32.99 37.78 -7.96
CA ARG A 187 33.40 39.07 -7.39
C ARG A 187 32.89 40.21 -8.26
N ARG A 188 32.21 41.17 -7.64
CA ARG A 188 31.88 42.46 -8.27
C ARG A 188 33.13 43.33 -8.30
N LEU A 189 33.35 44.08 -9.37
CA LEU A 189 34.48 44.99 -9.51
C LEU A 189 34.38 46.24 -8.60
N ASP A 190 33.23 46.46 -7.93
CA ASP A 190 32.96 47.68 -7.15
C ASP A 190 33.14 47.52 -5.61
N GLY A 191 33.73 46.41 -5.13
CA GLY A 191 34.24 46.32 -3.75
C GLY A 191 33.23 46.28 -2.57
N LYS A 192 31.93 46.01 -2.79
CA LYS A 192 30.93 45.86 -1.70
C LYS A 192 30.44 44.40 -1.55
N PRO A 193 30.22 43.89 -0.31
CA PRO A 193 29.79 42.52 -0.07
C PRO A 193 28.32 42.26 -0.42
N MET A 194 28.03 41.09 -0.99
CA MET A 194 26.68 40.63 -1.38
C MET A 194 26.09 39.71 -0.30
N LYS A 195 24.83 39.95 0.12
CA LYS A 195 24.05 39.02 0.95
C LYS A 195 23.13 38.20 0.03
N TYR A 196 23.41 36.92 -0.18
CA TYR A 196 22.41 35.97 -0.67
C TYR A 196 22.77 34.52 -0.30
N GLN A 197 21.80 33.79 0.27
CA GLN A 197 21.77 32.34 0.40
C GLN A 197 20.76 31.80 -0.62
N PRO A 198 21.10 30.81 -1.45
CA PRO A 198 20.10 30.01 -2.14
C PRO A 198 19.71 28.77 -1.31
N SER A 199 18.41 28.56 -1.12
CA SER A 199 17.83 27.31 -0.61
C SER A 199 17.86 26.22 -1.68
N PRO A 200 18.06 24.94 -1.31
CA PRO A 200 18.07 23.85 -2.28
C PRO A 200 16.67 23.55 -2.81
N VAL A 201 16.63 23.40 -4.13
CA VAL A 201 15.47 23.08 -4.96
C VAL A 201 14.99 21.67 -4.66
N SER A 202 13.74 21.53 -4.23
CA SER A 202 13.04 20.23 -4.14
C SER A 202 12.50 19.87 -5.52
N SER A 203 12.96 18.77 -6.10
CA SER A 203 12.39 18.22 -7.33
C SER A 203 11.12 17.44 -7.01
N SER A 204 9.96 18.09 -7.09
CA SER A 204 8.66 17.42 -7.18
C SER A 204 8.31 17.20 -8.65
N HIS A 205 8.36 15.94 -9.11
CA HIS A 205 7.73 15.57 -10.37
C HIS A 205 6.22 15.45 -10.13
N THR A 206 5.49 16.49 -10.52
CA THR A 206 4.04 16.41 -10.74
C THR A 206 3.82 16.13 -12.22
N PHE A 207 3.31 14.95 -12.56
CA PHE A 207 2.69 14.72 -13.86
C PHE A 207 1.18 14.71 -13.69
N SER A 208 0.55 15.76 -14.19
CA SER A 208 -0.87 15.83 -14.44
C SER A 208 -1.15 15.06 -15.72
N LEU A 209 -1.90 13.96 -15.65
CA LEU A 209 -2.49 13.33 -16.83
C LEU A 209 -4.00 13.46 -16.74
N GLN A 210 -4.48 14.36 -17.60
CA GLN A 210 -5.86 14.61 -17.93
C GLN A 210 -6.40 13.37 -18.66
N LEU A 211 -7.29 12.61 -18.00
CA LEU A 211 -7.99 11.51 -18.65
C LEU A 211 -9.04 12.09 -19.59
N ILE A 212 -8.81 11.90 -20.89
CA ILE A 212 -9.84 12.06 -21.91
C ILE A 212 -10.82 10.90 -21.74
N LEU A 213 -12.07 11.30 -21.52
CA LEU A 213 -13.26 10.47 -21.62
C LEU A 213 -13.27 9.71 -22.95
N LEU A 214 -13.32 8.38 -22.90
CA LEU A 214 -13.92 7.61 -23.99
C LEU A 214 -14.70 6.44 -23.41
N GLN A 215 -16.02 6.63 -23.35
CA GLN A 215 -16.99 5.53 -23.42
C GLN A 215 -16.71 4.69 -24.67
N LEU A 216 -16.70 3.37 -24.54
CA LEU A 216 -17.53 2.43 -25.33
C LEU A 216 -17.30 1.01 -24.75
N ILE A 217 -18.29 0.41 -24.09
CA ILE A 217 -19.24 -0.57 -24.64
C ILE A 217 -18.72 -2.03 -24.60
N ILE A 218 -19.27 -2.80 -23.64
CA ILE A 218 -20.00 -4.08 -23.77
C ILE A 218 -19.27 -5.36 -24.31
N LEU A 219 -19.55 -6.50 -23.63
CA LEU A 219 -19.32 -7.94 -23.94
C LEU A 219 -17.85 -8.40 -23.87
N PHE A 220 -17.41 -9.39 -23.09
CA PHE A 220 -18.01 -10.59 -22.49
C PHE A 220 -17.50 -10.80 -21.06
#